data_AF-A0A5G2R6L6-F1
#
_entry.id   AF-A0A5G2R6L6-F1
#
_cell.length_a   1.000
_cell.length_b   1.000
_cell.length_c   1.000
_cell.angle_alpha   90.00
_cell.angle_beta   90.00
_cell.angle_gamma   90.00
#
_symmetry.space_group_name_H-M   'P 1'
#
loop_
_entity.id
_entity.type
_entity.pdbx_description
1 polymer ?
#
loop_
_entity_poly.entity_id
_entity_poly.type
_entity_poly.pdbx_seq_one_letter_code
_entity_poly.pdbx_strand_id
1 'polypeptide(L)'
;MPWMRQKKDFLRSASPDVFRLFCLRSSYRSAVDYSDGAILEARRLLHAVAAFVEDARAYMRGQLAGGPVREDVLWDRLGRTKGAVQAALADDFNTPRAVDAVVELIHHGNRELKAAAEEPRGPRSPAVLGALVSFVEQFFETVGISLAERQRAAGAGSPAALHSVVEELVRFRQTVRRFALAAGEAAGEARRRQLQERRALLEACDALRRDLSAHGVRIKDRSDVSTWELLDPRTEDPKAGR
;
A
#
# COMPACT_ATOMS: atom_id res chain seq x y z
N MET A 1 25.14 -26.57 14.42
CA MET A 1 24.82 -25.14 14.62
C MET A 1 23.31 -24.92 14.47
N PRO A 2 22.53 -24.94 15.58
CA PRO A 2 21.06 -24.85 15.58
C PRO A 2 20.47 -23.63 14.86
N TRP A 3 21.18 -22.51 14.90
CA TRP A 3 20.82 -21.23 14.27
C TRP A 3 20.79 -21.24 12.74
N MET A 4 21.58 -22.13 12.08
CA MET A 4 21.54 -22.27 10.62
C MET A 4 20.28 -23.00 10.12
N ARG A 5 19.68 -23.89 10.93
CA ARG A 5 18.38 -24.50 10.60
C ARG A 5 17.26 -23.47 10.74
N GLN A 6 17.28 -22.71 11.84
CA GLN A 6 16.32 -21.63 12.10
C GLN A 6 16.31 -20.56 10.99
N LYS A 7 17.49 -20.18 10.46
CA LYS A 7 17.60 -19.25 9.32
C LYS A 7 17.05 -19.82 8.00
N LYS A 8 17.26 -21.12 7.73
CA LYS A 8 16.73 -21.79 6.53
C LYS A 8 15.21 -21.98 6.59
N ASP A 9 14.67 -22.29 7.77
CA ASP A 9 13.23 -22.38 7.98
C ASP A 9 12.57 -20.99 7.98
N PHE A 10 13.27 -19.95 8.43
CA PHE A 10 12.84 -18.55 8.37
C PHE A 10 12.63 -18.04 6.93
N LEU A 11 13.56 -18.32 6.00
CA LEU A 11 13.43 -17.90 4.59
C LEU A 11 12.33 -18.67 3.83
N ARG A 12 11.77 -19.73 4.43
CA ARG A 12 10.61 -20.44 3.86
C ARG A 12 9.29 -19.70 4.13
N SER A 13 9.20 -18.90 5.21
CA SER A 13 7.97 -18.21 5.63
C SER A 13 8.01 -16.68 5.43
N ALA A 14 9.19 -16.05 5.45
CA ALA A 14 9.36 -14.61 5.33
C ALA A 14 10.30 -14.23 4.16
N SER A 15 10.02 -13.11 3.48
CA SER A 15 10.91 -12.63 2.42
C SER A 15 12.25 -12.14 3.01
N PRO A 16 13.34 -12.17 2.23
CA PRO A 16 14.62 -11.62 2.68
C PRO A 16 14.52 -10.19 3.22
N ASP A 17 13.66 -9.35 2.63
CA ASP A 17 13.47 -7.97 3.09
C ASP A 17 12.74 -7.89 4.43
N VAL A 18 11.78 -8.78 4.70
CA VAL A 18 11.11 -8.86 6.02
C VAL A 18 12.14 -9.18 7.10
N PHE A 19 13.09 -10.08 6.81
CA PHE A 19 14.20 -10.35 7.72
C PHE A 19 15.09 -9.15 7.94
N ARG A 20 15.50 -8.48 6.86
CA ARG A 20 16.37 -7.31 6.93
C ARG A 20 15.72 -6.24 7.77
N LEU A 21 14.44 -5.97 7.55
CA LEU A 21 13.73 -5.00 8.38
C LEU A 21 13.64 -5.44 9.84
N PHE A 22 13.32 -6.71 10.10
CA PHE A 22 13.33 -7.24 11.46
C PHE A 22 14.68 -7.02 12.16
N CYS A 23 15.79 -7.28 11.47
CA CYS A 23 17.14 -7.01 12.00
C CYS A 23 17.35 -5.52 12.25
N LEU A 24 16.96 -4.63 11.32
CA LEU A 24 17.11 -3.19 11.46
C LEU A 24 16.27 -2.59 12.60
N ARG A 25 15.20 -3.27 13.00
CA ARG A 25 14.34 -2.89 14.13
C ARG A 25 14.89 -3.32 15.49
N SER A 26 15.99 -4.07 15.50
CA SER A 26 16.70 -4.47 16.72
C SER A 26 18.04 -3.72 16.79
N SER A 27 18.46 -3.30 17.99
CA SER A 27 19.82 -2.77 18.15
C SER A 27 20.83 -3.87 17.86
N TYR A 28 21.90 -3.57 17.13
CA TYR A 28 22.96 -4.54 16.83
C TYR A 28 23.67 -5.05 18.10
N ARG A 29 23.57 -4.31 19.21
CA ARG A 29 24.15 -4.66 20.52
C ARG A 29 23.26 -5.56 21.37
N SER A 30 21.98 -5.68 21.02
CA SER A 30 21.01 -6.45 21.79
C SER A 30 20.91 -7.88 21.30
N ALA A 31 20.65 -8.81 22.22
CA ALA A 31 20.21 -10.14 21.84
C ALA A 31 18.90 -10.00 21.05
N VAL A 32 18.88 -10.52 19.82
CA VAL A 32 17.71 -10.45 18.96
C VAL A 32 16.76 -11.58 19.35
N ASP A 33 15.70 -11.24 20.07
CA ASP A 33 14.65 -12.18 20.42
C ASP A 33 13.74 -12.44 19.22
N TYR A 34 13.98 -13.57 18.56
CA TYR A 34 13.13 -14.03 17.49
C TYR A 34 11.74 -14.39 18.02
N SER A 35 10.71 -13.79 17.43
CA SER A 35 9.32 -14.21 17.61
C SER A 35 8.53 -14.02 16.32
N ASP A 36 7.52 -14.87 16.10
CA ASP A 36 6.64 -14.73 14.94
C ASP A 36 5.91 -13.38 14.94
N GLY A 37 5.62 -12.83 16.13
CA GLY A 37 5.08 -11.49 16.30
C GLY A 37 6.01 -10.39 15.76
N ALA A 38 7.30 -10.43 16.08
CA ALA A 38 8.26 -9.45 15.59
C ALA A 38 8.46 -9.51 14.06
N ILE A 39 8.41 -10.71 13.48
CA ILE A 39 8.43 -10.90 12.02
C ILE A 39 7.16 -10.36 11.37
N LEU A 40 6.00 -10.58 11.99
CA LEU A 40 4.73 -10.05 11.49
C LEU A 40 4.72 -8.52 11.50
N GLU A 41 5.24 -7.89 12.55
CA GLU A 41 5.37 -6.43 12.62
C GLU A 41 6.31 -5.89 11.54
N ALA A 42 7.46 -6.53 11.30
CA ALA A 42 8.33 -6.15 10.19
C ALA A 42 7.63 -6.30 8.83
N ARG A 43 6.82 -7.34 8.64
CA ARG A 43 6.02 -7.52 7.41
C ARG A 43 5.00 -6.39 7.24
N ARG A 44 4.23 -6.09 8.28
CA ARG A 44 3.23 -5.01 8.29
C ARG A 44 3.88 -3.67 7.97
N LEU A 45 5.03 -3.40 8.57
CA LEU A 45 5.74 -2.15 8.36
C LEU A 45 6.22 -2.01 6.92
N LEU A 46 6.83 -3.04 6.35
CA LEU A 46 7.22 -2.98 4.93
C LEU A 46 6.02 -2.84 3.99
N HIS A 47 4.89 -3.48 4.31
CA HIS A 47 3.67 -3.31 3.52
C HIS A 47 3.18 -1.87 3.59
N ALA A 48 3.18 -1.24 4.77
CA ALA A 48 2.79 0.15 4.94
C ALA A 48 3.70 1.12 4.17
N VAL A 49 5.01 0.86 4.16
CA VAL A 49 5.99 1.62 3.37
C VAL A 49 5.69 1.50 1.87
N ALA A 50 5.48 0.27 1.38
CA ALA A 50 5.17 0.03 -0.03
C ALA A 50 3.84 0.68 -0.44
N ALA A 51 2.80 0.57 0.40
CA ALA A 51 1.50 1.17 0.15
C ALA A 51 1.60 2.69 0.02
N PHE A 52 2.34 3.36 0.91
CA PHE A 52 2.57 4.80 0.81
C PHE A 52 3.27 5.19 -0.50
N VAL A 53 4.33 4.46 -0.89
CA VAL A 53 5.06 4.75 -2.13
C VAL A 53 4.14 4.63 -3.34
N GLU A 54 3.29 3.61 -3.39
CA GLU A 54 2.34 3.43 -4.49
C GLU A 54 1.22 4.46 -4.47
N ASP A 55 0.64 4.78 -3.32
CA ASP A 55 -0.39 5.82 -3.19
C ASP A 55 0.15 7.20 -3.60
N ALA A 56 1.37 7.54 -3.17
CA ALA A 56 2.04 8.77 -3.54
C ALA A 56 2.30 8.84 -5.06
N ARG A 57 2.76 7.74 -5.67
CA ARG A 57 2.96 7.66 -7.13
C ARG A 57 1.64 7.73 -7.89
N ALA A 58 0.59 7.06 -7.42
CA ALA A 58 -0.74 7.13 -8.01
C ALA A 58 -1.31 8.56 -7.93
N TYR A 59 -1.12 9.25 -6.81
CA TYR A 59 -1.44 10.67 -6.67
C TYR A 59 -0.67 11.53 -7.68
N MET A 60 0.65 11.35 -7.81
CA MET A 60 1.48 12.09 -8.77
C MET A 60 1.05 11.86 -10.22
N ARG A 61 0.69 10.63 -10.58
CA ARG A 61 0.19 10.26 -11.92
C ARG A 61 -1.28 10.64 -12.16
N GLY A 62 -1.96 11.18 -11.15
CA GLY A 62 -3.38 11.53 -11.22
C GLY A 62 -4.34 10.33 -11.23
N GLN A 63 -3.86 9.14 -10.89
CA GLN A 63 -4.65 7.92 -10.74
C GLN A 63 -5.41 7.88 -9.41
N LEU A 64 -4.91 8.61 -8.40
CA LEU A 64 -5.62 8.85 -7.15
C LEU A 64 -6.36 10.21 -7.22
N ALA A 65 -7.62 10.22 -6.78
CA ALA A 65 -8.34 11.47 -6.53
C ALA A 65 -7.59 12.25 -5.45
N GLY A 66 -7.31 13.52 -5.70
CA GLY A 66 -6.51 14.32 -4.78
C GLY A 66 -6.35 15.76 -5.24
N GLY A 67 -6.62 16.69 -4.32
CA GLY A 67 -6.33 18.12 -4.45
C GLY A 67 -4.92 18.47 -3.97
N PRO A 68 -4.64 19.73 -3.64
CA PRO A 68 -3.34 20.15 -3.10
C PRO A 68 -3.10 19.51 -1.72
N VAL A 69 -1.84 19.26 -1.42
CA VAL A 69 -1.39 18.91 -0.06
C VAL A 69 -0.74 20.12 0.59
N ARG A 70 -0.53 20.09 1.91
CA ARG A 70 0.24 21.14 2.60
C ARG A 70 1.73 20.95 2.35
N GLU A 71 2.22 21.54 1.27
CA GLU A 71 3.60 21.39 0.82
C GLU A 71 4.61 21.91 1.84
N ASP A 72 4.34 23.05 2.46
CA ASP A 72 5.16 23.66 3.50
C ASP A 72 5.40 22.70 4.68
N VAL A 73 4.33 22.04 5.14
CA VAL A 73 4.39 21.06 6.22
C VAL A 73 5.18 19.82 5.81
N LEU A 74 4.99 19.31 4.59
CA LEU A 74 5.70 18.12 4.12
C LEU A 74 7.19 18.39 3.86
N TRP A 75 7.56 19.57 3.34
CA TRP A 75 8.95 19.96 3.16
C TRP A 75 9.69 20.12 4.48
N ASP A 76 9.10 20.80 5.47
CA ASP A 76 9.66 20.93 6.82
C ASP A 76 9.86 19.54 7.46
N ARG A 77 8.85 18.67 7.38
CA ARG A 77 8.96 17.30 7.92
C ARG A 77 10.03 16.48 7.22
N LEU A 78 10.15 16.56 5.90
CA LEU A 78 11.21 15.89 5.16
C LEU A 78 12.60 16.36 5.64
N GLY A 79 12.79 17.66 5.82
CA GLY A 79 14.03 18.24 6.34
C GLY A 79 14.36 17.73 7.75
N ARG A 80 13.39 17.75 8.65
CA ARG A 80 13.55 17.23 10.04
C ARG A 80 13.85 15.75 10.07
N THR A 81 13.16 14.94 9.26
CA THR A 81 13.39 13.50 9.18
C THR A 81 14.80 13.19 8.68
N LYS A 82 15.32 13.91 7.68
CA LYS A 82 16.71 13.76 7.24
C LYS A 82 17.71 13.98 8.38
N GLY A 83 17.54 15.07 9.13
CA GLY A 83 18.37 15.35 10.31
C GLY A 83 18.23 14.30 11.41
N ALA A 84 17.01 13.83 11.68
CA ALA A 84 16.74 12.80 12.67
C ALA A 84 17.37 11.44 12.30
N VAL A 85 17.32 11.06 11.03
CA VAL A 85 17.97 9.85 10.52
C VAL A 85 19.49 9.97 10.68
N GLN A 86 20.09 11.10 10.27
CA GLN A 86 21.53 11.31 10.43
C GLN A 86 21.97 11.26 11.88
N ALA A 87 21.24 11.92 12.79
CA ALA A 87 21.53 11.90 14.21
C ALA A 87 21.40 10.49 14.81
N ALA A 88 20.37 9.72 14.42
CA ALA A 88 20.19 8.34 14.87
C ALA A 88 21.31 7.42 14.38
N LEU A 89 21.77 7.58 13.13
CA LEU A 89 22.85 6.75 12.60
C LEU A 89 24.22 7.13 13.18
N ALA A 90 24.44 8.41 13.50
CA ALA A 90 25.64 8.87 14.21
C ALA A 90 25.68 8.39 15.68
N ASP A 91 24.51 8.15 16.27
CA ASP A 91 24.33 7.56 17.59
C ASP A 91 24.40 6.03 17.51
N ASP A 92 25.62 5.49 17.38
CA ASP A 92 25.90 4.05 17.43
C ASP A 92 25.05 3.22 16.44
N PHE A 93 24.88 3.71 15.21
CA PHE A 93 24.05 3.05 14.19
C PHE A 93 22.66 2.66 14.70
N ASN A 94 21.97 3.57 15.39
CA ASN A 94 20.61 3.34 15.91
C ASN A 94 19.58 3.26 14.76
N THR A 95 19.60 2.15 14.03
CA THR A 95 18.68 1.86 12.94
C THR A 95 17.22 1.78 13.37
N PRO A 96 16.86 1.29 14.58
CA PRO A 96 15.47 1.34 15.03
C PRO A 96 14.91 2.76 15.02
N ARG A 97 15.64 3.72 15.62
CA ARG A 97 15.27 5.13 15.66
C ARG A 97 15.25 5.78 14.28
N ALA A 98 16.20 5.43 13.42
CA ALA A 98 16.22 5.91 12.04
C ALA A 98 14.99 5.44 11.26
N VAL A 99 14.62 4.16 11.39
CA VAL A 99 13.40 3.60 10.78
C VAL A 99 12.15 4.28 11.33
N ASP A 100 12.04 4.50 12.64
CA ASP A 100 10.90 5.19 13.25
C ASP A 100 10.70 6.61 12.67
N ALA A 101 11.79 7.35 12.47
CA ALA A 101 11.73 8.70 11.88
C ALA A 101 11.19 8.69 10.43
N VAL A 102 11.57 7.70 9.62
CA VAL A 102 11.09 7.53 8.25
C VAL A 102 9.62 7.09 8.23
N VAL A 103 9.24 6.21 9.15
CA VAL A 103 7.86 5.74 9.30
C VAL A 103 6.94 6.88 9.73
N GLU A 104 7.37 7.76 10.63
CA GLU A 104 6.60 8.95 11.01
C GLU A 104 6.40 9.90 9.81
N LEU A 105 7.42 10.09 8.97
CA LEU A 105 7.29 10.85 7.72
C LEU A 105 6.23 10.23 6.79
N ILE A 106 6.22 8.90 6.65
CA ILE A 106 5.22 8.16 5.87
C ILE A 106 3.81 8.38 6.44
N HIS A 107 3.63 8.34 7.76
CA HIS A 107 2.33 8.62 8.38
C HIS A 107 1.83 10.03 8.07
N HIS A 108 2.71 11.02 8.09
CA HIS A 108 2.36 12.38 7.68
C HIS A 108 1.99 12.46 6.20
N GLY A 109 2.77 11.83 5.31
CA GLY A 109 2.46 11.77 3.89
C GLY A 109 1.09 11.15 3.61
N ASN A 110 0.79 10.00 4.23
CA ASN A 110 -0.51 9.33 4.13
C ASN A 110 -1.66 10.20 4.62
N ARG A 111 -1.46 10.96 5.72
CA ARG A 111 -2.48 11.87 6.23
C ARG A 111 -2.79 13.00 5.25
N GLU A 112 -1.77 13.59 4.63
CA GLU A 112 -1.98 14.62 3.61
C GLU A 112 -2.63 14.05 2.34
N LEU A 113 -2.23 12.85 1.89
CA LEU A 113 -2.88 12.17 0.76
C LEU A 113 -4.36 11.90 1.04
N LYS A 114 -4.71 11.46 2.25
CA LYS A 114 -6.09 11.25 2.67
C LYS A 114 -6.89 12.55 2.66
N ALA A 115 -6.35 13.62 3.22
CA ALA A 115 -7.01 14.94 3.24
C ALA A 115 -7.22 15.48 1.81
N ALA A 116 -6.22 15.35 0.94
CA ALA A 116 -6.33 15.75 -0.46
C ALA A 116 -7.41 14.96 -1.21
N ALA A 117 -7.64 13.69 -0.87
CA ALA A 117 -8.69 12.88 -1.48
C ALA A 117 -10.11 13.29 -1.04
N GLU A 118 -10.27 13.86 0.17
CA GLU A 118 -11.55 14.37 0.68
C GLU A 118 -11.95 15.70 0.01
N GLU A 119 -10.96 16.51 -0.40
CA GLU A 119 -11.16 17.77 -1.11
C GLU A 119 -10.37 17.81 -2.44
N PRO A 120 -10.82 17.13 -3.51
CA PRO A 120 -10.07 16.98 -4.75
C PRO A 120 -10.06 18.24 -5.65
N ARG A 121 -10.23 19.43 -5.06
CA ARG A 121 -10.29 20.70 -5.80
C ARG A 121 -8.92 21.37 -5.83
N GLY A 122 -8.49 21.79 -7.02
CA GLY A 122 -7.24 22.52 -7.22
C GLY A 122 -6.11 21.66 -7.79
N PRO A 123 -4.96 22.28 -8.11
CA PRO A 123 -3.81 21.58 -8.66
C PRO A 123 -3.21 20.63 -7.62
N ARG A 124 -2.75 19.45 -8.07
CA ARG A 124 -1.98 18.53 -7.24
C ARG A 124 -0.59 19.11 -6.94
N SER A 125 0.01 18.60 -5.88
CA SER A 125 1.35 18.95 -5.40
C SER A 125 2.31 17.76 -5.56
N PRO A 126 2.63 17.31 -6.80
CA PRO A 126 3.39 16.08 -7.02
C PRO A 126 4.85 16.18 -6.59
N ALA A 127 5.43 17.38 -6.58
CA ALA A 127 6.87 17.59 -6.34
C ALA A 127 7.29 17.14 -4.92
N VAL A 128 6.55 17.55 -3.90
CA VAL A 128 6.87 17.21 -2.51
C VAL A 128 6.65 15.71 -2.23
N LEU A 129 5.58 15.10 -2.77
CA LEU A 129 5.37 13.66 -2.65
C LEU A 129 6.47 12.87 -3.38
N GLY A 130 6.91 13.33 -4.55
CA GLY A 130 8.04 12.75 -5.27
C GLY A 130 9.33 12.79 -4.46
N ALA A 131 9.60 13.89 -3.76
CA ALA A 131 10.76 14.01 -2.87
C ALA A 131 10.67 13.08 -1.65
N LEU A 132 9.48 12.94 -1.05
CA LEU A 132 9.24 11.97 0.02
C LEU A 132 9.48 10.53 -0.46
N VAL A 133 8.90 10.14 -1.60
CA VAL A 133 9.10 8.81 -2.20
C VAL A 133 10.58 8.55 -2.46
N SER A 134 11.27 9.49 -3.10
CA SER A 134 12.71 9.36 -3.39
C SER A 134 13.54 9.17 -2.12
N PHE A 135 13.26 9.95 -1.07
CA PHE A 135 13.97 9.82 0.20
C PHE A 135 13.69 8.48 0.90
N VAL A 136 12.43 8.04 0.94
CA VAL A 136 12.05 6.74 1.52
C VAL A 136 12.74 5.60 0.80
N GLU A 137 12.71 5.60 -0.54
CA GLU A 137 13.38 4.56 -1.34
C GLU A 137 14.89 4.56 -1.13
N GLN A 138 15.54 5.73 -1.14
CA GLN A 138 16.98 5.85 -0.88
C GLN A 138 17.36 5.35 0.51
N PHE A 139 16.57 5.65 1.53
CA PHE A 139 16.81 5.17 2.88
C PHE A 139 16.75 3.63 2.94
N PHE A 140 15.67 3.03 2.42
CA PHE A 140 15.50 1.58 2.44
C PHE A 140 16.55 0.86 1.59
N GLU A 141 16.94 1.41 0.44
CA GLU A 141 18.03 0.88 -0.38
C GLU A 141 19.37 0.92 0.37
N THR A 142 19.66 2.01 1.10
CA THR A 142 20.90 2.14 1.90
C THR A 142 21.01 1.06 2.97
N VAL A 143 19.88 0.64 3.56
CA VAL A 143 19.83 -0.44 4.54
C VAL A 143 19.58 -1.83 3.91
N GLY A 144 19.68 -1.93 2.58
CA GLY A 144 19.65 -3.19 1.83
C GLY A 144 18.25 -3.75 1.55
N ILE A 145 17.20 -2.93 1.59
CA ILE A 145 15.82 -3.31 1.30
C ILE A 145 15.38 -2.62 0.01
N SER A 146 15.25 -3.38 -1.07
CA SER A 146 14.77 -2.83 -2.34
C SER A 146 13.26 -2.82 -2.41
N LEU A 147 12.65 -1.64 -2.30
CA LEU A 147 11.20 -1.47 -2.50
C LEU A 147 10.80 -1.68 -3.96
N ALA A 148 11.73 -1.49 -4.91
CA ALA A 148 11.52 -1.67 -6.35
C ALA A 148 11.51 -3.15 -6.78
N GLU A 149 12.33 -4.02 -6.17
CA GLU A 149 12.33 -5.46 -6.50
C GLU A 149 11.07 -6.17 -6.03
N ARG A 150 10.43 -5.69 -4.97
CA ARG A 150 9.15 -6.22 -4.51
C ARG A 150 8.03 -6.03 -5.53
N GLN A 151 8.15 -5.02 -6.38
CA GLN A 151 7.25 -4.81 -7.52
C GLN A 151 7.45 -5.89 -8.59
N ARG A 152 8.70 -6.40 -8.76
CA ARG A 152 9.06 -7.43 -9.74
C ARG A 152 8.81 -8.86 -9.25
N ALA A 153 9.01 -9.14 -7.96
CA ALA A 153 8.84 -10.47 -7.38
C ALA A 153 7.37 -10.95 -7.31
N ALA A 154 6.41 -10.06 -7.58
CA ALA A 154 4.98 -10.36 -7.62
C ALA A 154 4.46 -10.85 -8.99
N GLY A 155 5.31 -11.19 -9.98
CA GLY A 155 4.82 -11.78 -11.22
C GLY A 155 5.86 -12.18 -12.25
N ALA A 156 5.89 -13.46 -12.60
CA ALA A 156 6.25 -13.89 -13.95
C ALA A 156 5.17 -13.35 -14.91
N GLY A 157 5.45 -12.19 -15.50
CA GLY A 157 4.51 -11.37 -16.27
C GLY A 157 4.63 -9.92 -15.78
N SER A 158 4.93 -8.98 -16.68
CA SER A 158 5.21 -7.59 -16.32
C SER A 158 4.19 -7.08 -15.28
N PRO A 159 4.62 -6.78 -14.03
CA PRO A 159 3.72 -6.34 -12.95
C PRO A 159 2.95 -5.08 -13.32
N ALA A 160 3.54 -4.22 -14.15
CA ALA A 160 2.88 -3.05 -14.72
C ALA A 160 1.75 -3.43 -15.69
N ALA A 161 1.92 -4.49 -16.49
CA ALA A 161 0.86 -4.98 -17.36
C ALA A 161 -0.27 -5.63 -16.56
N LEU A 162 0.03 -6.46 -15.56
CA LEU A 162 -0.99 -7.03 -14.67
C LEU A 162 -1.73 -5.92 -13.90
N HIS A 163 -1.00 -4.96 -13.34
CA HIS A 163 -1.58 -3.79 -12.67
C HIS A 163 -2.48 -3.00 -13.61
N SER A 164 -2.04 -2.73 -14.84
CA SER A 164 -2.85 -2.05 -15.85
C SER A 164 -4.11 -2.84 -16.22
N VAL A 165 -4.04 -4.17 -16.33
CA VAL A 165 -5.19 -5.01 -16.63
C VAL A 165 -6.18 -5.01 -15.45
N VAL A 166 -5.71 -5.14 -14.22
CA VAL A 166 -6.56 -5.09 -13.02
C VAL A 166 -7.22 -3.71 -12.88
N GLU A 167 -6.46 -2.63 -13.13
CA GLU A 167 -6.97 -1.26 -13.14
C GLU A 167 -8.11 -1.08 -14.17
N GLU A 168 -7.92 -1.55 -15.41
CA GLU A 168 -8.97 -1.49 -16.44
C GLU A 168 -10.19 -2.35 -16.08
N LEU A 169 -10.00 -3.52 -15.46
CA LEU A 169 -11.11 -4.37 -14.99
C LEU A 169 -11.90 -3.69 -13.87
N VAL A 170 -11.23 -3.04 -12.91
CA VAL A 170 -11.89 -2.30 -11.83
C VAL A 170 -12.64 -1.09 -12.40
N ARG A 171 -12.05 -0.36 -13.35
CA ARG A 171 -12.70 0.77 -14.03
C ARG A 171 -13.92 0.33 -14.83
N PHE A 172 -13.81 -0.78 -15.56
CA PHE A 172 -14.93 -1.38 -16.29
C PHE A 172 -16.06 -1.74 -15.33
N ARG A 173 -15.76 -2.49 -14.26
CA ARG A 173 -16.73 -2.85 -13.22
C ARG A 173 -17.42 -1.61 -12.65
N GLN A 174 -16.68 -0.56 -12.33
CA GLN A 174 -17.24 0.66 -11.76
C GLN A 174 -18.15 1.39 -12.75
N THR A 175 -17.85 1.34 -14.04
CA THR A 175 -18.70 1.90 -15.09
C THR A 175 -20.02 1.13 -15.21
N VAL A 176 -19.96 -0.21 -15.23
CA VAL A 176 -21.14 -1.08 -15.25
C VAL A 176 -21.99 -0.90 -13.99
N ARG A 177 -21.36 -0.86 -12.80
CA ARG A 177 -22.05 -0.65 -11.51
C ARG A 177 -22.74 0.70 -11.46
N ARG A 178 -22.09 1.78 -11.90
CA ARG A 178 -22.69 3.12 -11.98
C ARG A 178 -23.87 3.13 -12.94
N PHE A 179 -23.74 2.53 -14.12
CA PHE A 179 -24.86 2.39 -15.05
C PHE A 179 -26.02 1.59 -14.43
N ALA A 180 -25.72 0.49 -13.74
CA ALA A 180 -26.71 -0.34 -13.07
C ALA A 180 -27.47 0.42 -11.96
N LEU A 181 -26.77 1.27 -11.20
CA LEU A 181 -27.33 2.07 -10.10
C LEU A 181 -27.91 3.42 -10.53
N ALA A 182 -27.58 3.91 -11.72
CA ALA A 182 -28.09 5.16 -12.25
C ALA A 182 -29.60 5.06 -12.45
N ALA A 183 -30.34 5.66 -11.53
CA ALA A 183 -31.73 5.99 -11.74
C ALA A 183 -31.75 7.15 -12.74
N GLY A 184 -32.39 6.97 -13.90
CA GLY A 184 -32.76 8.12 -14.73
C GLY A 184 -33.77 9.02 -13.99
N GLU A 185 -34.42 9.95 -14.67
CA GLU A 185 -35.51 10.78 -14.11
C GLU A 185 -36.77 9.97 -13.71
N ALA A 186 -36.70 8.64 -13.71
CA ALA A 186 -37.77 7.74 -13.35
C ALA A 186 -37.99 7.72 -11.82
N ALA A 187 -39.18 8.11 -11.38
CA ALA A 187 -39.62 8.02 -9.99
C ALA A 187 -40.47 6.76 -9.72
N GLY A 188 -40.47 6.28 -8.47
CA GLY A 188 -41.39 5.24 -8.00
C GLY A 188 -41.16 3.85 -8.61
N GLU A 189 -42.20 3.26 -9.18
CA GLU A 189 -42.19 1.89 -9.71
C GLU A 189 -41.30 1.71 -10.93
N ALA A 190 -41.18 2.75 -11.78
CA ALA A 190 -40.31 2.73 -12.96
C ALA A 190 -38.83 2.53 -12.57
N ARG A 191 -38.39 3.16 -11.47
CA ARG A 191 -37.06 2.94 -10.90
C ARG A 191 -36.86 1.51 -10.39
N ARG A 192 -37.88 0.92 -9.74
CA ARG A 192 -37.81 -0.46 -9.23
C ARG A 192 -37.70 -1.47 -10.36
N ARG A 193 -38.47 -1.29 -11.45
CA ARG A 193 -38.39 -2.12 -12.65
C ARG A 193 -37.02 -2.00 -13.33
N GLN A 194 -36.51 -0.78 -13.50
CA GLN A 194 -35.19 -0.55 -14.08
C GLN A 194 -34.06 -1.20 -13.27
N LEU A 195 -34.13 -1.15 -11.93
CA LEU A 195 -33.18 -1.82 -11.05
C LEU A 195 -33.31 -3.36 -11.11
N GLN A 196 -34.53 -3.88 -11.28
CA GLN A 196 -34.76 -5.32 -11.49
C GLN A 196 -34.16 -5.79 -12.82
N GLU A 197 -34.35 -5.05 -13.91
CA GLU A 197 -33.78 -5.37 -15.22
C GLU A 197 -32.25 -5.37 -15.19
N ARG A 198 -31.65 -4.43 -14.44
CA ARG A 198 -30.20 -4.28 -14.31
C ARG A 198 -29.59 -5.13 -13.20
N ARG A 199 -30.39 -5.92 -12.48
CA ARG A 199 -29.93 -6.75 -11.34
C ARG A 199 -28.80 -7.70 -11.73
N ALA A 200 -28.90 -8.31 -12.91
CA ALA A 200 -27.87 -9.22 -13.42
C ALA A 200 -26.48 -8.54 -13.56
N LEU A 201 -26.46 -7.24 -13.88
CA LEU A 201 -25.21 -6.47 -13.98
C LEU A 201 -24.57 -6.25 -12.61
N LEU A 202 -25.38 -5.99 -11.57
CA LEU A 202 -24.90 -5.86 -10.20
C LEU A 202 -24.35 -7.19 -9.68
N GLU A 203 -25.06 -8.30 -9.96
CA GLU A 203 -24.63 -9.64 -9.59
C GLU A 203 -23.31 -10.02 -10.29
N ALA A 204 -23.14 -9.68 -11.56
CA ALA A 204 -21.89 -9.85 -12.29
C ALA A 204 -20.74 -9.00 -11.69
N CYS A 205 -21.01 -7.75 -11.30
CA CYS A 205 -20.03 -6.90 -10.63
C CYS A 205 -19.59 -7.47 -9.27
N ASP A 206 -20.51 -8.05 -8.51
CA ASP A 206 -20.21 -8.66 -7.22
C ASP A 206 -19.50 -10.02 -7.37
N ALA A 207 -19.82 -10.79 -8.42
CA ALA A 207 -19.08 -11.99 -8.79
C ALA A 207 -17.63 -11.66 -9.13
N LEU A 208 -17.40 -10.71 -10.03
CA LEU A 208 -16.05 -10.26 -10.40
C LEU A 208 -15.23 -9.80 -9.17
N ARG A 209 -15.87 -9.11 -8.21
CA ARG A 209 -15.20 -8.70 -6.97
C ARG A 209 -14.77 -9.91 -6.13
N ARG A 210 -15.61 -10.93 -6.00
CA ARG A 210 -15.29 -12.16 -5.26
C ARG A 210 -14.16 -12.92 -5.93
N ASP A 211 -14.23 -13.07 -7.26
CA ASP A 211 -13.24 -13.83 -8.03
C ASP A 211 -11.87 -13.15 -7.95
N LEU A 212 -11.82 -11.83 -8.13
CA LEU A 212 -10.58 -11.05 -7.96
C LEU A 212 -10.02 -11.17 -6.53
N SER A 213 -10.88 -11.18 -5.50
CA SER A 213 -10.43 -11.39 -4.12
C SER A 213 -9.80 -12.76 -3.91
N ALA A 214 -10.32 -13.81 -4.55
CA ALA A 214 -9.73 -15.15 -4.51
C ALA A 214 -8.35 -15.21 -5.20
N HIS A 215 -8.09 -14.27 -6.11
CA HIS A 215 -6.80 -14.08 -6.77
C HIS A 215 -5.90 -13.03 -6.09
N GLY A 216 -6.23 -12.64 -4.85
CA GLY A 216 -5.43 -11.71 -4.07
C GLY A 216 -5.58 -10.25 -4.51
N VAL A 217 -6.67 -9.87 -5.19
CA VAL A 217 -6.97 -8.47 -5.51
C VAL A 217 -8.19 -8.03 -4.71
N ARG A 218 -7.98 -7.14 -3.73
CA ARG A 218 -9.08 -6.61 -2.90
C ARG A 218 -9.55 -5.27 -3.43
N ILE A 219 -10.81 -5.20 -3.86
CA ILE A 219 -11.46 -3.96 -4.29
C ILE A 219 -12.11 -3.27 -3.08
N LYS A 220 -11.79 -1.98 -2.90
CA LYS A 220 -12.38 -1.06 -1.92
C LYS A 220 -13.29 -0.09 -2.67
N ASP A 221 -14.60 -0.29 -2.54
CA ASP A 221 -15.60 0.61 -3.10
C ASP A 221 -15.80 1.81 -2.15
N ARG A 222 -15.54 3.04 -2.64
CA ARG A 222 -15.96 4.30 -2.02
C ARG A 222 -17.16 4.86 -2.79
N SER A 223 -17.80 5.90 -2.26
CA SER A 223 -19.07 6.45 -2.79
C SER A 223 -19.09 6.66 -4.31
N ASP A 224 -17.99 7.14 -4.89
CA ASP A 224 -17.84 7.45 -6.32
C ASP A 224 -16.67 6.73 -7.01
N VAL A 225 -15.66 6.28 -6.26
CA VAL A 225 -14.44 5.64 -6.80
C VAL A 225 -14.24 4.22 -6.23
N SER A 226 -13.80 3.29 -7.08
CA SER A 226 -13.29 1.97 -6.64
C SER A 226 -11.77 1.96 -6.72
N THR A 227 -11.10 1.69 -5.61
CA THR A 227 -9.64 1.48 -5.55
C THR A 227 -9.36 0.01 -5.27
N TRP A 228 -8.15 -0.49 -5.53
CA TRP A 228 -7.80 -1.89 -5.27
C TRP A 228 -6.38 -2.04 -4.69
N GLU A 229 -6.15 -3.16 -3.99
CA GLU A 229 -4.84 -3.53 -3.44
C GLU A 229 -4.54 -5.01 -3.73
N LEU A 230 -3.26 -5.33 -3.91
CA LEU A 230 -2.79 -6.72 -3.99
C LEU A 230 -2.55 -7.25 -2.57
N LEU A 231 -3.14 -8.38 -2.28
CA LEU A 231 -2.94 -9.15 -1.06
C LEU A 231 -1.73 -10.07 -1.27
N ASP A 232 -0.74 -9.98 -0.39
CA ASP A 232 0.34 -10.97 -0.34
C ASP A 232 -0.28 -12.30 0.11
N PRO A 233 -0.17 -13.39 -0.67
CA PRO A 233 -0.69 -14.71 -0.30
C PRO A 233 -0.14 -15.24 1.03
N ARG A 234 0.87 -14.59 1.61
CA ARG A 234 1.43 -14.86 2.94
C ARG A 234 0.71 -14.16 4.09
N THR A 235 -0.44 -13.51 3.85
CA THR A 235 -1.22 -12.79 4.86
C THR A 235 -2.53 -13.48 5.25
N GLU A 236 -2.85 -14.65 4.69
CA GLU A 236 -3.99 -15.45 5.16
C GLU A 236 -3.59 -16.36 6.33
N ASP A 237 -4.18 -16.10 7.49
CA ASP A 237 -4.17 -16.99 8.66
C ASP A 237 -4.82 -18.34 8.26
N PRO A 238 -4.16 -19.50 8.45
CA PRO A 238 -4.72 -20.80 8.08
C PRO A 238 -5.76 -21.33 9.09
N LYS A 239 -6.63 -20.46 9.62
CA LYS A 239 -7.71 -20.86 10.53
C LYS A 239 -9.04 -20.18 10.20
N ALA A 240 -9.64 -20.64 9.11
CA ALA A 240 -11.09 -20.65 8.95
C ALA A 240 -11.47 -21.86 8.08
N GLY A 241 -11.37 -23.06 8.66
CA GLY A 241 -11.60 -24.29 7.90
C GLY A 241 -11.38 -25.59 8.65
N ARG A 242 -11.83 -25.68 9.90
CA ARG A 242 -12.37 -26.86 10.59
C ARG A 242 -12.48 -26.60 12.08
#